data_AF-A0A149PFH4-F1
#
_entry.id   AF-A0A149PFH4-F1
#
_cell.length_a   1.000
_cell.length_b   1.000
_cell.length_c   1.000
_cell.angle_alpha   90.00
_cell.angle_beta   90.00
_cell.angle_gamma   90.00
#
_symmetry.space_group_name_H-M   'P 1'
#
loop_
_entity.id
_entity.type
_entity.pdbx_description
1 polymer ?
#
loop_
_entity_poly.entity_id
_entity_poly.type
_entity_poly.pdbx_seq_one_letter_code
_entity_poly.pdbx_strand_id
1 'polypeptide(L)'
;MGFRTVFVLRSVEELSIEETAQSLGIPEATVRSRHFRARQMLRESLAQEVERLGPALFEFGGTHCDRVVAAVLTRLRQTAC
;
A
#
# COMPACT_ATOMS: atom_id res chain seq x y z
N MET A 1 -20.68 -2.83 -16.58
CA MET A 1 -19.32 -3.39 -16.37
C MET A 1 -18.64 -2.68 -15.21
N GLY A 2 -18.19 -3.45 -14.22
CA GLY A 2 -17.86 -2.95 -12.87
C GLY A 2 -16.49 -2.31 -12.72
N PHE A 3 -16.37 -1.35 -11.79
CA PHE A 3 -15.12 -0.68 -11.42
C PHE A 3 -14.01 -1.66 -10.99
N ARG A 4 -14.40 -2.74 -10.29
CA ARG A 4 -13.46 -3.78 -9.82
C ARG A 4 -12.72 -4.45 -10.98
N THR A 5 -13.42 -4.85 -12.04
CA THR A 5 -12.79 -5.52 -13.19
C THR A 5 -11.76 -4.62 -13.86
N VAL A 6 -12.10 -3.33 -14.08
CA VAL A 6 -11.15 -2.36 -14.64
C VAL A 6 -9.93 -2.17 -13.72
N PHE A 7 -10.13 -2.14 -12.40
CA PHE A 7 -9.03 -2.05 -11.44
C PHE A 7 -8.10 -3.26 -11.49
N VAL A 8 -8.64 -4.48 -11.49
CA VAL A 8 -7.84 -5.71 -11.54
C VAL A 8 -7.01 -5.75 -12.82
N LEU A 9 -7.63 -5.55 -13.99
CA LEU A 9 -6.90 -5.59 -15.26
C LEU A 9 -5.78 -4.54 -15.35
N ARG A 10 -6.02 -3.32 -14.85
CA ARG A 10 -5.04 -2.22 -14.96
C ARG A 10 -3.98 -2.19 -13.86
N SER A 11 -4.27 -2.66 -12.66
CA SER A 11 -3.40 -2.50 -11.47
C SER A 11 -2.89 -3.82 -10.90
N VAL A 12 -3.49 -4.96 -11.24
CA VAL A 12 -3.02 -6.28 -10.81
C VAL A 12 -2.41 -7.03 -11.98
N GLU A 13 -3.10 -7.04 -13.13
CA GLU A 13 -2.63 -7.72 -14.36
C GLU A 13 -1.79 -6.81 -15.26
N GLU A 14 -1.66 -5.53 -14.92
CA GLU A 14 -0.84 -4.52 -15.61
C GLU A 14 -1.12 -4.29 -17.12
N LEU A 15 -2.21 -4.85 -17.67
CA LEU A 15 -2.67 -4.66 -19.05
C LEU A 15 -2.79 -3.19 -19.40
N SER A 16 -2.44 -2.75 -20.60
CA SER A 16 -2.57 -1.37 -21.07
C SER A 16 -4.02 -0.86 -21.08
N ILE A 17 -4.20 0.45 -21.32
CA ILE A 17 -5.54 1.04 -21.49
C ILE A 17 -6.19 0.49 -22.76
N GLU A 18 -5.42 0.36 -23.84
CA GLU A 18 -5.88 -0.18 -25.13
C GLU A 18 -6.30 -1.65 -24.97
N GLU A 19 -5.46 -2.48 -24.35
CA GLU A 19 -5.74 -3.92 -24.13
C GLU A 19 -6.97 -4.13 -23.24
N THR A 20 -7.12 -3.31 -22.19
CA THR A 20 -8.29 -3.34 -21.31
C THR A 20 -9.55 -2.90 -22.05
N ALA A 21 -9.47 -1.85 -22.89
CA ALA A 21 -10.58 -1.36 -23.69
C ALA A 21 -11.07 -2.41 -24.68
N GLN A 22 -10.14 -3.07 -25.37
CA GLN A 22 -10.41 -4.17 -26.30
C GLN A 22 -11.03 -5.38 -25.59
N SER A 23 -10.46 -5.79 -24.45
CA SER A 23 -10.94 -6.94 -23.67
C SER A 23 -12.36 -6.75 -23.12
N LEU A 24 -12.74 -5.51 -22.78
CA LEU A 24 -14.03 -5.19 -22.19
C LEU A 24 -15.05 -4.62 -23.18
N GLY A 25 -14.65 -4.36 -24.43
CA GLY A 25 -15.51 -3.74 -25.44
C GLY A 25 -16.02 -2.34 -25.05
N ILE A 26 -15.19 -1.53 -24.38
CA ILE A 26 -15.56 -0.18 -23.94
C ILE A 26 -14.54 0.87 -24.42
N PRO A 27 -14.93 2.14 -24.56
CA PRO A 27 -13.99 3.20 -24.96
C PRO A 27 -12.85 3.36 -23.94
N GLU A 28 -11.64 3.66 -24.42
CA GLU A 28 -10.47 3.93 -23.56
C GLU A 28 -10.71 5.05 -22.54
N ALA A 29 -11.45 6.10 -22.92
CA ALA A 29 -11.83 7.17 -22.00
C ALA A 29 -12.67 6.65 -20.81
N THR A 30 -13.49 5.62 -21.05
CA THR A 30 -14.25 4.92 -20.01
C THR A 30 -13.31 4.08 -19.13
N VAL A 31 -12.31 3.42 -19.71
CA VAL A 31 -11.27 2.70 -18.93
C VAL A 31 -10.54 3.66 -17.99
N ARG A 32 -10.05 4.80 -18.51
CA ARG A 32 -9.32 5.83 -17.74
C ARG A 32 -10.15 6.35 -16.58
N SER A 33 -11.38 6.80 -16.86
CA SER A 33 -12.28 7.34 -15.83
C SER A 33 -12.70 6.28 -14.80
N ARG A 34 -12.98 5.04 -15.23
CA ARG A 34 -13.31 3.95 -14.30
C ARG A 34 -12.13 3.52 -13.46
N HIS A 35 -10.93 3.41 -14.03
CA HIS A 35 -9.72 3.07 -13.29
C HIS A 35 -9.41 4.10 -12.21
N PHE A 36 -9.47 5.39 -12.56
CA PHE A 36 -9.30 6.48 -11.60
C PHE A 36 -10.31 6.39 -10.46
N ARG A 37 -11.61 6.26 -10.76
CA ARG A 37 -12.66 6.15 -9.75
C ARG A 37 -12.52 4.91 -8.88
N ALA A 38 -12.21 3.76 -9.48
CA ALA A 38 -11.99 2.52 -8.76
C ALA A 38 -10.83 2.65 -7.75
N ARG A 39 -9.73 3.32 -8.15
CA ARG A 39 -8.59 3.57 -7.26
C ARG A 39 -8.94 4.49 -6.10
N GLN A 40 -9.77 5.52 -6.33
CA GLN A 40 -10.24 6.40 -5.24
C GLN A 40 -11.14 5.66 -4.27
N MET A 41 -12.16 4.95 -4.78
CA MET A 41 -13.07 4.14 -3.95
C MET A 41 -12.31 3.13 -3.09
N LEU A 42 -11.30 2.47 -3.65
CA LEU A 42 -10.48 1.54 -2.88
C LEU A 42 -9.68 2.25 -1.80
N ARG A 43 -8.99 3.36 -2.12
CA ARG A 43 -8.25 4.16 -1.13
C ARG A 43 -9.14 4.64 0.00
N GLU A 44 -10.33 5.15 -0.29
CA GLU A 44 -11.31 5.60 0.70
C GLU A 44 -11.76 4.45 1.61
N SER A 45 -12.05 3.27 1.03
CA SER A 45 -12.43 2.10 1.80
C SER A 45 -11.31 1.58 2.71
N LEU A 46 -10.05 1.69 2.29
CA LEU A 46 -8.89 1.29 3.08
C LEU A 46 -8.45 2.36 4.08
N ALA A 47 -8.81 3.63 3.88
CA ALA A 47 -8.35 4.72 4.73
C ALA A 47 -8.75 4.51 6.19
N GLN A 48 -9.99 4.07 6.44
CA GLN A 48 -10.47 3.76 7.80
C GLN A 48 -9.68 2.61 8.46
N GLU A 49 -9.33 1.59 7.67
CA GLU A 49 -8.55 0.44 8.12
C GLU A 49 -7.11 0.86 8.47
N VAL A 50 -6.50 1.68 7.61
CA VAL A 50 -5.15 2.22 7.81
C VAL A 50 -5.09 3.17 9.00
N GLU A 51 -6.11 4.01 9.20
CA GLU A 51 -6.16 4.91 10.36
C GLU A 51 -6.31 4.12 11.67
N ARG A 52 -7.10 3.04 11.67
CA ARG A 52 -7.29 2.16 12.83
C ARG A 52 -6.04 1.34 13.15
N LEU A 53 -5.41 0.74 12.13
CA LEU A 53 -4.30 -0.21 12.31
C LEU A 53 -2.93 0.46 12.25
N GLY A 54 -2.83 1.62 11.62
CA GLY A 54 -1.57 2.31 11.33
C GLY A 54 -0.70 2.53 12.57
N PRO A 55 -1.25 3.05 13.69
CA PRO A 55 -0.48 3.23 14.92
C PRO A 55 0.08 1.92 15.49
N ALA A 56 -0.63 0.80 15.33
CA ALA A 56 -0.20 -0.51 15.85
C ALA A 56 0.77 -1.24 14.89
N LEU A 57 0.58 -1.09 13.57
CA LEU A 57 1.42 -1.74 12.55
C LEU A 57 2.71 -0.98 12.27
N PHE A 58 2.68 0.34 12.39
CA PHE A 58 3.80 1.23 12.08
C PHE A 58 4.25 2.03 13.32
N GLU A 59 4.04 1.50 14.53
CA GLU A 59 4.58 2.11 15.73
C GLU A 59 6.10 2.25 15.59
N PHE A 60 6.63 3.43 15.91
CA PHE A 60 8.07 3.58 16.07
C PHE A 60 8.50 2.67 17.23
N GLY A 61 9.28 1.63 16.92
CA GLY A 61 9.72 0.61 17.88
C GLY A 61 10.73 1.13 18.90
N GLY A 62 10.48 2.27 19.53
CA GLY A 62 11.37 2.95 20.46
C GLY A 62 11.87 2.03 21.57
N THR A 63 10.99 1.19 22.13
CA THR A 63 11.38 0.19 23.15
C THR A 63 12.34 -0.88 22.62
N HIS A 64 12.26 -1.24 21.33
CA HIS A 64 13.22 -2.11 20.67
C HIS A 64 14.55 -1.38 20.44
N CYS A 65 14.51 -0.14 19.95
CA CYS A 65 15.69 0.70 19.79
C CYS A 65 16.43 0.90 21.11
N ASP A 66 15.72 1.24 22.19
CA ASP A 66 16.27 1.44 23.53
C ASP A 66 16.97 0.19 24.05
N ARG A 67 16.37 -0.99 23.81
CA ARG A 67 16.96 -2.28 24.19
C ARG A 67 18.27 -2.53 23.43
N VAL A 68 18.31 -2.24 22.13
CA VAL A 68 19.51 -2.38 21.31
C VAL A 68 20.59 -1.41 21.80
N VAL A 69 20.24 -0.14 22.03
CA VAL A 69 21.16 0.89 22.54
C VAL A 69 21.75 0.47 23.89
N ALA A 70 20.91 0.05 24.85
CA ALA A 70 21.36 -0.38 26.17
C ALA A 70 22.31 -1.57 26.11
N ALA A 71 22.03 -2.55 25.23
CA ALA A 71 22.89 -3.72 25.03
C ALA A 71 24.26 -3.32 24.46
N VAL A 72 24.28 -2.46 23.44
CA VAL A 72 25.52 -1.97 22.82
C VAL A 72 26.37 -1.18 23.83
N LEU A 73 25.78 -0.21 24.54
CA LEU A 73 26.48 0.58 25.54
C LEU A 73 27.04 -0.27 26.70
N THR A 74 26.32 -1.33 27.08
CA THR A 74 26.81 -2.28 28.09
C THR A 74 28.02 -3.03 27.60
N ARG A 75 28.01 -3.50 26.35
CA ARG A 75 29.15 -4.22 25.77
C ARG A 75 30.37 -3.31 25.60
N LEU A 76 30.17 -2.07 25.13
CA LEU A 76 31.28 -1.10 25.00
C LEU A 76 31.98 -0.83 26.34
N ARG A 77 31.21 -0.72 27.43
CA ARG A 77 31.77 -0.56 28.79
C ARG A 77 32.58 -1.78 29.24
N GLN A 78 32.21 -2.98 28.82
CA GLN A 78 32.92 -4.22 29.16
C GLN A 78 34.22 -4.39 28.36
N THR A 79 34.26 -3.92 27.11
CA THR A 79 35.47 -4.02 26.26
C THR A 79 36.49 -2.91 26.54
N ALA A 80 36.08 -1.82 27.21
CA ALA A 80 36.94 -0.69 27.53
C ALA A 80 37.79 -0.89 28.81
N CYS A 81 37.74 -2.07 29.42
CA CYS A 81 38.56 -2.48 30.57
C CYS A 81 39.48 -3.64 30.15
#